data_AF-A0AAV1QJC4-F1
#
_entry.id   AF-A0AAV1QJC4-F1
#
_cell.length_a   1.000
_cell.length_b   1.000
_cell.length_c   1.000
_cell.angle_alpha   90.00
_cell.angle_beta   90.00
_cell.angle_gamma   90.00
#
_symmetry.space_group_name_H-M   'P 1'
#
loop_
_entity.id
_entity.type
_entity.pdbx_description
1 polymer ?
#
loop_
_entity_poly.entity_id
_entity_poly.type
_entity_poly.pdbx_seq_one_letter_code
_entity_poly.pdbx_strand_id
1 'polypeptide(L)'
;IYDCEKETNADMADEGEKKGQEEDLSPDIKDWSKNQVRQWALELKSVDDAVAQILFQKGINGPSLLLLDAGNFIAMGVTFGPANLIIHARDELVKLKKEEPASFRNQPGRPCKPYPFCRYHDTYRYMEGSILDIASDLIEPCHEYKGFTNTTDETKMSKFTDEVIRFAAACMNSRTNGTIHFGVGDKPQFTHGQVLGVVVEDKEAYDNELKSAIDRSFEFKHKQAAQMCIKPPRFVGVLNKNMTSSDKCVIEVDIVPESVICGENIYHTFNMDTKKAKKKEKGKEDKSEIKPSKQLFIRDGGSSRNLLATTTSAKPMEEYKRFVDSVAQRSQLRKQAEEKQLSVIE
;
A
#
# COMPACT_ATOMS: atom_id res chain seq x y z
N ILE A 1 -63.78 12.53 -38.15
CA ILE A 1 -62.34 12.21 -38.26
C ILE A 1 -61.59 13.51 -38.02
N TYR A 2 -60.71 13.49 -37.00
CA TYR A 2 -59.95 14.57 -36.35
C TYR A 2 -60.78 15.49 -35.44
N ASP A 3 -60.83 15.28 -34.12
CA ASP A 3 -59.78 15.33 -33.06
C ASP A 3 -59.06 16.68 -32.96
N CYS A 4 -59.34 17.40 -31.87
CA CYS A 4 -58.39 18.29 -31.23
C CYS A 4 -58.77 18.46 -29.76
N GLU A 5 -58.06 17.72 -28.90
CA GLU A 5 -58.13 17.80 -27.45
C GLU A 5 -57.71 19.19 -26.95
N LYS A 6 -58.48 19.76 -26.02
CA LYS A 6 -58.00 20.73 -25.04
C LYS A 6 -58.75 20.49 -23.74
N GLU A 7 -58.16 19.67 -22.88
CA GLU A 7 -58.45 19.72 -21.44
C GLU A 7 -57.39 20.60 -20.76
N THR A 8 -57.90 21.53 -19.97
CA THR A 8 -57.16 22.39 -19.04
C THR A 8 -57.64 22.05 -17.63
N ASN A 9 -56.71 21.71 -16.74
CA ASN A 9 -56.76 21.74 -15.27
C ASN A 9 -55.66 20.76 -14.80
N ALA A 10 -54.96 20.92 -13.69
CA ALA A 10 -54.64 22.03 -12.81
C ALA A 10 -53.52 21.46 -11.92
N ASP A 11 -52.60 22.34 -11.53
CA ASP A 11 -51.50 22.16 -10.59
C ASP A 11 -51.72 21.14 -9.45
N MET A 12 -50.76 20.22 -9.29
CA MET A 12 -50.11 19.95 -7.99
C MET A 12 -48.69 19.45 -8.25
N ALA A 13 -47.73 20.35 -8.04
CA ALA A 13 -46.31 20.01 -7.95
C ALA A 13 -46.07 19.29 -6.62
N ASP A 14 -45.78 18.00 -6.71
CA ASP A 14 -45.20 17.20 -5.64
C ASP A 14 -43.73 17.66 -5.46
N GLU A 15 -43.45 18.35 -4.35
CA GLU A 15 -42.11 18.77 -3.98
C GLU A 15 -41.26 17.52 -3.67
N GLY A 16 -40.55 17.05 -4.69
CA GLY A 16 -39.60 15.95 -4.58
C GLY A 16 -38.57 16.22 -3.49
N GLU A 17 -38.51 15.29 -2.53
CA GLU A 17 -37.36 15.08 -1.65
C GLU A 17 -36.08 14.97 -2.50
N LYS A 18 -35.27 16.02 -2.49
CA LYS A 18 -33.89 15.94 -2.96
C LYS A 18 -33.11 15.00 -2.04
N LYS A 19 -32.89 13.77 -2.52
CA LYS A 19 -31.83 12.87 -2.04
C LYS A 19 -30.55 13.66 -1.87
N GLY A 20 -30.07 13.74 -0.62
CA GLY A 20 -28.85 14.45 -0.25
C GLY A 20 -27.67 13.93 -1.06
N GLN A 21 -27.00 14.84 -1.75
CA GLN A 21 -25.66 14.59 -2.25
C GLN A 21 -24.76 14.39 -1.02
N GLU A 22 -23.99 13.31 -1.04
CA GLU A 22 -22.95 13.03 -0.05
C GLU A 22 -21.86 14.10 -0.21
N GLU A 23 -21.90 15.12 0.64
CA GLU A 23 -20.89 16.18 0.68
C GLU A 23 -19.64 15.65 1.38
N ASP A 24 -18.51 15.59 0.69
CA ASP A 24 -17.22 15.24 1.30
C ASP A 24 -16.93 16.16 2.49
N LEU A 25 -16.44 15.63 3.61
CA LEU A 25 -16.15 16.40 4.81
C LEU A 25 -15.01 17.38 4.52
N SER A 26 -15.28 18.68 4.67
CA SER A 26 -14.25 19.70 4.45
C SER A 26 -13.04 19.48 5.38
N PRO A 27 -11.82 19.72 4.91
CA PRO A 27 -10.61 19.50 5.69
C PRO A 27 -10.45 20.47 6.87
N ASP A 28 -11.22 21.56 6.97
CA ASP A 28 -11.28 22.43 8.16
C ASP A 28 -12.65 22.34 8.83
N ILE A 29 -12.66 22.05 10.13
CA ILE A 29 -13.89 22.02 10.93
C ILE A 29 -14.55 23.40 10.95
N LYS A 30 -13.80 24.49 10.76
CA LYS A 30 -14.38 25.84 10.63
C LYS A 30 -15.24 26.02 9.38
N ASP A 31 -15.04 25.20 8.36
CA ASP A 31 -15.73 25.29 7.09
C ASP A 31 -16.89 24.29 6.98
N TRP A 32 -17.16 23.53 8.05
CA TRP A 32 -18.19 22.49 8.02
C TRP A 32 -19.61 23.07 7.94
N SER A 33 -20.36 22.61 6.96
CA SER A 33 -21.81 22.76 6.87
C SER A 33 -22.50 21.97 7.99
N LYS A 34 -23.77 22.27 8.27
CA LYS A 34 -24.57 21.46 9.21
C LYS A 34 -24.76 20.01 8.74
N ASN A 35 -24.70 19.75 7.44
CA ASN A 35 -24.75 18.40 6.88
C ASN A 35 -23.45 17.65 7.20
N GLN A 36 -22.30 18.31 7.04
CA GLN A 36 -20.99 17.76 7.36
C GLN A 36 -20.85 17.48 8.86
N VAL A 37 -21.34 18.37 9.73
CA VAL A 37 -21.40 18.11 11.19
C VAL A 37 -22.26 16.90 11.51
N ARG A 38 -23.43 16.75 10.85
CA ARG A 38 -24.31 15.59 11.02
C ARG A 38 -23.62 14.30 10.59
N GLN A 39 -22.99 14.29 9.42
CA GLN A 39 -22.26 13.13 8.91
C GLN A 39 -21.12 12.72 9.84
N TRP A 40 -20.31 13.69 10.27
CA TRP A 40 -19.25 13.44 11.26
C TRP A 40 -19.80 12.84 12.56
N ALA A 41 -20.93 13.35 13.07
CA ALA A 41 -21.54 12.83 14.29
C ALA A 41 -22.05 11.38 14.14
N LEU A 42 -22.53 11.00 12.94
CA LEU A 42 -22.95 9.61 12.62
C LEU A 42 -21.76 8.64 12.53
N GLU A 43 -20.55 9.12 12.24
CA GLU A 43 -19.34 8.29 12.20
C GLU A 43 -18.78 7.96 13.59
N LEU A 44 -19.25 8.65 14.64
CA LEU A 44 -18.85 8.40 16.01
C LEU A 44 -19.55 7.13 16.55
N LYS A 45 -18.86 5.98 16.46
CA LYS A 45 -19.36 4.65 16.90
C LYS A 45 -19.93 4.56 18.32
N SER A 46 -19.68 5.54 19.17
CA SER A 46 -20.12 5.59 20.57
C SER A 46 -21.21 6.64 20.83
N VAL A 47 -21.74 7.28 19.79
CA VAL A 47 -22.80 8.28 19.85
C VAL A 47 -24.00 7.79 19.04
N ASP A 48 -25.19 7.87 19.63
CA ASP A 48 -26.45 7.47 18.98
C ASP A 48 -26.79 8.43 17.83
N ASP A 49 -27.30 7.90 16.71
CA ASP A 49 -27.77 8.65 15.54
C ASP A 49 -28.77 9.77 15.90
N ALA A 50 -29.55 9.58 16.98
CA ALA A 50 -30.45 10.59 17.51
C ALA A 50 -29.71 11.90 17.86
N VAL A 51 -28.48 11.81 18.34
CA VAL A 51 -27.67 12.98 18.69
C VAL A 51 -27.22 13.72 17.43
N ALA A 52 -26.82 13.02 16.38
CA ALA A 52 -26.50 13.64 15.09
C ALA A 52 -27.72 14.38 14.51
N GLN A 53 -28.92 13.81 14.68
CA GLN A 53 -30.16 14.46 14.27
C GLN A 53 -30.48 15.71 15.10
N ILE A 54 -30.24 15.69 16.42
CA ILE A 54 -30.38 16.87 17.29
C ILE A 54 -29.46 18.00 16.81
N LEU A 55 -28.18 17.70 16.54
CA LEU A 55 -27.23 18.70 16.04
C LEU A 55 -27.67 19.30 14.71
N PHE A 56 -28.16 18.46 13.80
CA PHE A 56 -28.68 18.89 12.51
C PHE A 56 -29.90 19.81 12.64
N GLN A 57 -30.88 19.41 13.47
CA GLN A 57 -32.10 20.19 13.72
C GLN A 57 -31.81 21.53 14.40
N LYS A 58 -30.82 21.55 15.30
CA LYS A 58 -30.35 22.78 15.96
C LYS A 58 -29.45 23.63 15.06
N GLY A 59 -29.18 23.20 13.83
CA GLY A 59 -28.41 23.96 12.85
C GLY A 59 -26.94 24.09 13.20
N ILE A 60 -26.38 23.14 13.96
CA ILE A 60 -24.98 23.19 14.38
C ILE A 60 -24.08 22.99 13.17
N ASN A 61 -23.34 24.04 12.80
CA ASN A 61 -22.28 24.02 11.81
C ASN A 61 -20.91 23.96 12.49
N GLY A 62 -19.85 23.83 11.70
CA GLY A 62 -18.47 23.73 12.15
C GLY A 62 -18.04 24.77 13.19
N PRO A 63 -18.19 26.08 12.89
CA PRO A 63 -17.90 27.15 13.84
C PRO A 63 -18.69 27.05 15.14
N SER A 64 -19.97 26.68 15.06
CA SER A 64 -20.82 26.54 16.25
C SER A 64 -20.38 25.36 17.10
N LEU A 65 -20.04 24.22 16.47
CA LEU A 65 -19.55 23.02 17.16
C LEU A 65 -18.26 23.29 17.96
N LEU A 66 -17.37 24.15 17.45
CA LEU A 66 -16.16 24.59 18.15
C LEU A 66 -16.43 25.39 19.44
N LEU A 67 -17.61 25.98 19.57
CA LEU A 67 -17.98 26.82 20.71
C LEU A 67 -18.80 26.09 21.77
N LEU A 68 -19.35 24.92 21.44
CA LEU A 68 -20.22 24.18 22.36
C LEU A 68 -19.46 23.64 23.57
N ASP A 69 -19.97 23.89 24.76
CA ASP A 69 -19.55 23.19 25.98
C ASP A 69 -20.57 22.13 26.40
N ALA A 70 -20.25 21.37 27.45
CA ALA A 70 -21.14 20.32 27.96
C ALA A 70 -22.52 20.88 28.34
N GLY A 71 -22.59 22.08 28.92
CA GLY A 71 -23.83 22.73 29.29
C GLY A 71 -24.72 23.06 28.09
N ASN A 72 -24.12 23.48 26.97
CA ASN A 72 -24.86 23.74 25.74
C ASN A 72 -25.45 22.45 25.16
N PHE A 73 -24.71 21.34 25.18
CA PHE A 73 -25.24 20.04 24.75
C PHE A 73 -26.41 19.56 25.61
N ILE A 74 -26.31 19.69 26.94
CA ILE A 74 -27.41 19.37 27.86
C ILE A 74 -28.64 20.21 27.55
N ALA A 75 -28.48 21.52 27.33
CA ALA A 75 -29.59 22.43 26.99
C ALA A 75 -30.27 22.09 25.66
N MET A 76 -29.58 21.41 24.75
CA MET A 76 -30.13 20.91 23.48
C MET A 76 -30.81 19.54 23.59
N GLY A 77 -30.78 18.91 24.77
CA GLY A 77 -31.38 17.59 25.01
C GLY A 77 -30.42 16.41 24.81
N VAL A 78 -29.12 16.67 24.66
CA VAL A 78 -28.10 15.61 24.62
C VAL A 78 -27.73 15.24 26.05
N THR A 79 -27.65 13.94 26.38
CA THR A 79 -27.30 13.50 27.73
C THR A 79 -25.80 13.69 28.02
N PHE A 80 -25.43 13.71 29.32
CA PHE A 80 -24.07 14.04 29.77
C PHE A 80 -22.98 13.15 29.15
N GLY A 81 -23.22 11.86 28.97
CA GLY A 81 -22.26 10.93 28.36
C GLY A 81 -21.94 11.29 26.90
N PRO A 82 -22.93 11.24 26.00
CA PRO A 82 -22.77 11.65 24.60
C PRO A 82 -22.21 13.06 24.40
N ALA A 83 -22.61 14.02 25.25
CA ALA A 83 -22.05 15.37 25.21
C ALA A 83 -20.52 15.38 25.39
N ASN A 84 -20.01 14.64 26.38
CA ASN A 84 -18.56 14.54 26.61
C ASN A 84 -17.84 13.79 25.49
N LEU A 85 -18.46 12.75 24.90
CA LEU A 85 -17.88 12.02 23.78
C LEU A 85 -17.72 12.92 22.54
N ILE A 86 -18.71 13.76 22.24
CA ILE A 86 -18.66 14.72 21.14
C ILE A 86 -17.57 15.78 21.39
N ILE A 87 -17.50 16.31 22.60
CA ILE A 87 -16.47 17.30 22.97
C ILE A 87 -15.08 16.70 22.82
N HIS A 88 -14.87 15.49 23.35
CA HIS A 88 -13.59 14.80 23.23
C HIS A 88 -13.22 14.54 21.77
N ALA A 89 -14.14 14.02 20.95
CA ALA A 89 -13.90 13.78 19.53
C ALA A 89 -13.57 15.05 18.75
N ARG A 90 -14.27 16.15 19.06
CA ARG A 90 -13.99 17.48 18.47
C ARG A 90 -12.61 17.99 18.88
N ASP A 91 -12.28 17.90 20.16
CA ASP A 91 -11.03 18.44 20.70
C ASP A 91 -9.83 17.66 20.16
N GLU A 92 -9.94 16.34 20.01
CA GLU A 92 -8.94 15.52 19.32
C GLU A 92 -8.79 15.94 17.85
N LEU A 93 -9.89 16.21 17.15
CA LEU A 93 -9.85 16.70 15.75
C LEU A 93 -9.16 18.07 15.62
N VAL A 94 -9.35 18.95 16.61
CA VAL A 94 -8.68 20.26 16.66
C VAL A 94 -7.21 20.13 17.09
N LYS A 95 -6.89 19.22 18.01
CA LYS A 95 -5.54 18.96 18.50
C LYS A 95 -4.66 18.39 17.41
N LEU A 96 -5.17 17.41 16.65
CA LEU A 96 -4.51 16.86 15.46
C LEU A 96 -4.18 17.94 14.41
N LYS A 97 -4.92 19.07 14.39
CA LYS A 97 -4.64 20.22 13.51
C LYS A 97 -3.74 21.30 14.12
N LYS A 98 -3.64 21.39 15.45
CA LYS A 98 -2.81 22.39 16.14
C LYS A 98 -1.36 21.93 16.31
N GLU A 99 -1.11 20.63 16.31
CA GLU A 99 0.25 20.05 16.37
C GLU A 99 0.92 19.99 14.98
N GLU A 100 0.23 20.36 13.90
CA GLU A 100 0.81 20.61 12.59
C GLU A 100 1.05 22.13 12.37
N PRO A 101 2.29 22.57 12.05
CA PRO A 101 2.54 23.93 11.58
C PRO A 101 1.62 24.33 10.41
N ALA A 102 1.20 25.59 10.36
CA ALA A 102 0.21 26.10 9.39
C ALA A 102 0.61 26.01 7.88
N SER A 103 1.67 25.29 7.52
CA SER A 103 2.09 25.00 6.14
C SER A 103 1.57 23.66 5.57
N PHE A 104 0.77 22.89 6.31
CA PHE A 104 0.40 21.49 5.98
C PHE A 104 -0.97 21.29 5.27
N ARG A 105 -1.59 22.30 4.65
CA ARG A 105 -2.84 22.07 3.89
C ARG A 105 -2.59 21.50 2.48
N ASN A 106 -3.10 20.28 2.27
CA ASN A 106 -3.60 19.70 1.01
C ASN A 106 -2.75 19.90 -0.25
N GLN A 107 -1.54 19.35 -0.28
CA GLN A 107 -0.86 19.13 -1.55
C GLN A 107 -0.70 17.62 -1.84
N PRO A 108 -1.18 17.12 -3.00
CA PRO A 108 -0.72 15.83 -3.50
C PRO A 108 0.80 15.91 -3.66
N GLY A 109 1.53 14.89 -3.18
CA GLY A 109 3.00 14.92 -3.22
C GLY A 109 3.72 15.06 -1.87
N ARG A 110 3.02 15.04 -0.72
CA ARG A 110 3.68 15.20 0.61
C ARG A 110 4.69 14.06 0.86
N PRO A 111 5.96 14.36 1.16
CA PRO A 111 6.93 13.35 1.58
C PRO A 111 6.47 12.61 2.84
N CYS A 112 6.60 11.30 2.84
CA CYS A 112 6.40 10.45 4.01
C CYS A 112 7.49 9.37 4.05
N LYS A 113 7.79 8.89 5.26
CA LYS A 113 8.79 7.84 5.45
C LYS A 113 8.19 6.47 5.15
N PRO A 114 9.00 5.49 4.73
CA PRO A 114 8.55 4.12 4.67
C PRO A 114 8.22 3.60 6.07
N TYR A 115 7.36 2.60 6.11
CA TYR A 115 7.07 1.85 7.32
C TYR A 115 8.36 1.27 7.89
N PRO A 116 8.53 1.21 9.23
CA PRO A 116 9.75 0.72 9.84
C PRO A 116 10.16 -0.68 9.35
N PHE A 117 11.35 -0.78 8.75
CA PHE A 117 11.90 -2.03 8.24
C PHE A 117 12.02 -3.09 9.36
N CYS A 118 11.52 -4.30 9.09
CA CYS A 118 11.53 -5.45 10.01
C CYS A 118 10.93 -5.21 11.41
N ARG A 119 10.14 -4.14 11.58
CA ARG A 119 9.48 -3.83 12.86
C ARG A 119 7.98 -3.78 12.64
N TYR A 120 7.23 -4.08 13.68
CA TYR A 120 5.78 -3.91 13.67
C TYR A 120 5.40 -2.64 14.42
N HIS A 121 4.61 -1.80 13.77
CA HIS A 121 4.00 -0.58 14.28
C HIS A 121 2.52 -0.59 13.91
N ASP A 122 1.67 -0.99 14.86
CA ASP A 122 0.23 -1.23 14.69
C ASP A 122 -0.58 0.00 14.24
N THR A 123 -0.14 1.19 14.67
CA THR A 123 -0.83 2.46 14.43
C THR A 123 -0.35 3.19 13.17
N TYR A 124 0.73 2.75 12.52
CA TYR A 124 1.26 3.45 11.36
C TYR A 124 0.38 3.24 10.13
N ARG A 125 0.05 4.34 9.44
CA ARG A 125 -0.74 4.32 8.22
C ARG A 125 -0.14 5.29 7.20
N TYR A 126 -0.22 4.92 5.94
CA TYR A 126 0.08 5.83 4.84
C TYR A 126 -1.11 6.73 4.55
N MET A 127 -0.87 7.83 3.86
CA MET A 127 -1.93 8.69 3.30
C MET A 127 -1.93 8.55 1.78
N GLU A 128 -3.10 8.35 1.19
CA GLU A 128 -3.25 8.28 -0.26
C GLU A 128 -2.72 9.57 -0.94
N GLY A 129 -1.87 9.41 -1.94
CA GLY A 129 -1.23 10.52 -2.67
C GLY A 129 -0.01 11.13 -1.99
N SER A 130 0.40 10.65 -0.81
CA SER A 130 1.73 10.96 -0.25
C SER A 130 2.83 10.28 -1.06
N ILE A 131 4.08 10.73 -0.90
CA ILE A 131 5.26 10.24 -1.62
C ILE A 131 6.21 9.62 -0.62
N LEU A 132 6.54 8.35 -0.80
CA LEU A 132 7.63 7.68 -0.08
C LEU A 132 8.96 8.31 -0.50
N ASP A 133 9.44 9.22 0.35
CA ASP A 133 10.72 9.91 0.18
C ASP A 133 11.77 9.15 0.97
N ILE A 134 12.64 8.47 0.25
CA ILE A 134 13.66 7.58 0.83
C ILE A 134 15.01 8.12 0.41
N ALA A 135 15.86 8.39 1.40
CA ALA A 135 17.22 8.82 1.13
C ALA A 135 18.00 7.64 0.55
N SER A 136 18.63 7.81 -0.61
CA SER A 136 19.47 6.74 -1.17
C SER A 136 20.82 6.71 -0.44
N ASP A 137 20.94 5.90 0.60
CA ASP A 137 22.25 5.53 1.16
C ASP A 137 22.51 4.01 1.10
N LEU A 138 23.74 3.60 1.40
CA LEU A 138 24.20 2.21 1.25
C LEU A 138 23.71 1.26 2.37
N ILE A 139 23.07 1.80 3.41
CA ILE A 139 22.68 1.04 4.61
C ILE A 139 21.16 0.96 4.74
N GLU A 140 20.43 1.96 4.23
CA GLU A 140 18.98 1.90 4.11
C GLU A 140 18.54 0.77 3.17
N PRO A 141 17.46 0.06 3.52
CA PRO A 141 16.90 -0.96 2.64
C PRO A 141 16.61 -0.35 1.27
N CYS A 142 16.92 -1.08 0.20
CA CYS A 142 16.50 -0.66 -1.12
C CYS A 142 14.99 -0.84 -1.28
N HIS A 143 14.35 0.02 -2.06
CA HIS A 143 12.91 -0.03 -2.27
C HIS A 143 12.55 -0.24 -3.73
N GLU A 144 11.56 -1.10 -3.97
CA GLU A 144 10.99 -1.31 -5.30
C GLU A 144 9.47 -1.09 -5.23
N TYR A 145 8.94 -0.26 -6.13
CA TYR A 145 7.55 0.17 -6.10
C TYR A 145 6.74 -0.48 -7.23
N LYS A 146 5.57 -1.00 -6.88
CA LYS A 146 4.59 -1.59 -7.80
C LYS A 146 3.24 -0.93 -7.58
N GLY A 147 2.76 -0.21 -8.58
CA GLY A 147 1.45 0.46 -8.49
C GLY A 147 0.34 -0.55 -8.16
N PHE A 148 0.35 -1.71 -8.82
CA PHE A 148 -0.52 -2.87 -8.53
C PHE A 148 -2.04 -2.60 -8.58
N THR A 149 -2.46 -1.43 -9.08
CA THR A 149 -3.87 -0.99 -9.19
C THR A 149 -4.62 -1.56 -10.39
N ASN A 150 -3.94 -1.87 -11.50
CA ASN A 150 -4.55 -2.33 -12.76
C ASN A 150 -4.37 -3.84 -12.99
N THR A 151 -4.57 -4.66 -11.96
CA THR A 151 -4.41 -6.12 -12.08
C THR A 151 -5.76 -6.82 -11.89
N THR A 152 -6.13 -7.67 -12.84
CA THR A 152 -7.31 -8.53 -12.72
C THR A 152 -7.09 -9.56 -11.62
N ASP A 153 -8.16 -9.98 -10.94
CA ASP A 153 -8.07 -10.94 -9.82
C ASP A 153 -7.36 -12.25 -10.23
N GLU A 154 -7.62 -12.73 -11.45
CA GLU A 154 -6.96 -13.92 -12.02
C GLU A 154 -5.42 -13.83 -12.07
N THR A 155 -4.86 -12.63 -12.23
CA THR A 155 -3.41 -12.43 -12.38
C THR A 155 -2.77 -11.75 -11.17
N LYS A 156 -3.56 -11.38 -10.15
CA LYS A 156 -3.10 -10.64 -8.97
C LYS A 156 -2.05 -11.40 -8.20
N MET A 157 -2.34 -12.65 -7.86
CA MET A 157 -1.43 -13.51 -7.10
C MET A 157 -0.14 -13.85 -7.85
N SER A 158 -0.24 -14.21 -9.12
CA SER A 158 0.96 -14.52 -9.92
C SER A 158 1.85 -13.30 -10.10
N LYS A 159 1.28 -12.11 -10.37
CA LYS A 159 2.08 -10.88 -10.43
C LYS A 159 2.71 -10.56 -9.07
N PHE A 160 1.95 -10.63 -7.98
CA PHE A 160 2.49 -10.38 -6.64
C PHE A 160 3.69 -11.28 -6.37
N THR A 161 3.53 -12.59 -6.53
CA THR A 161 4.60 -13.55 -6.25
C THR A 161 5.78 -13.43 -7.21
N ASP A 162 5.55 -13.28 -8.51
CA ASP A 162 6.63 -13.12 -9.49
C ASP A 162 7.47 -11.86 -9.21
N GLU A 163 6.83 -10.75 -8.81
CA GLU A 163 7.53 -9.52 -8.43
C GLU A 163 8.32 -9.70 -7.12
N VAL A 164 7.74 -10.33 -6.10
CA VAL A 164 8.43 -10.60 -4.82
C VAL A 164 9.63 -11.52 -5.02
N ILE A 165 9.47 -12.64 -5.73
CA ILE A 165 10.54 -13.61 -5.97
C ILE A 165 11.71 -12.97 -6.72
N ARG A 166 11.41 -12.14 -7.72
CA ARG A 166 12.43 -11.42 -8.50
C ARG A 166 13.21 -10.45 -7.63
N PHE A 167 12.49 -9.63 -6.86
CA PHE A 167 13.09 -8.65 -5.96
C PHE A 167 13.92 -9.33 -4.85
N ALA A 168 13.39 -10.40 -4.27
CA ALA A 168 14.05 -11.20 -3.25
C ALA A 168 15.36 -11.79 -3.75
N ALA A 169 15.34 -12.47 -4.90
CA ALA A 169 16.55 -13.05 -5.49
C ALA A 169 17.60 -11.96 -5.79
N ALA A 170 17.17 -10.79 -6.27
CA ALA A 170 18.05 -9.65 -6.50
C ALA A 170 18.71 -9.13 -5.22
N CYS A 171 17.93 -8.93 -4.15
CA CYS A 171 18.40 -8.49 -2.84
C CYS A 171 19.36 -9.51 -2.22
N MET A 172 19.00 -10.80 -2.26
CA MET A 172 19.83 -11.89 -1.76
C MET A 172 21.16 -11.94 -2.51
N ASN A 173 21.18 -11.95 -3.85
CA ASN A 173 22.41 -11.96 -4.63
C ASN A 173 23.27 -10.70 -4.45
N SER A 174 22.65 -9.55 -4.17
CA SER A 174 23.35 -8.28 -3.96
C SER A 174 23.78 -8.06 -2.52
N ARG A 175 23.30 -8.90 -1.59
CA ARG A 175 23.50 -8.82 -0.13
C ARG A 175 22.96 -7.51 0.47
N THR A 176 21.87 -6.99 -0.07
CA THR A 176 21.24 -5.73 0.35
C THR A 176 19.87 -6.00 0.99
N ASN A 177 19.58 -5.33 2.10
CA ASN A 177 18.20 -5.31 2.64
C ASN A 177 17.28 -4.62 1.63
N GLY A 178 15.99 -4.94 1.64
CA GLY A 178 15.05 -4.21 0.83
C GLY A 178 13.59 -4.47 1.15
N THR A 179 12.72 -3.55 0.72
CA THR A 179 11.27 -3.68 0.82
C THR A 179 10.65 -3.46 -0.55
N ILE A 180 9.87 -4.42 -1.02
CA ILE A 180 9.01 -4.23 -2.19
C ILE A 180 7.62 -3.80 -1.73
N HIS A 181 7.09 -2.77 -2.38
CA HIS A 181 5.80 -2.16 -2.04
C HIS A 181 4.80 -2.35 -3.18
N PHE A 182 3.62 -2.87 -2.85
CA PHE A 182 2.47 -2.95 -3.77
C PHE A 182 1.39 -1.96 -3.35
N GLY A 183 0.84 -1.23 -4.31
CA GLY A 183 0.01 -0.05 -4.02
C GLY A 183 0.84 1.23 -3.91
N VAL A 184 2.08 1.23 -4.41
CA VAL A 184 2.92 2.42 -4.52
C VAL A 184 3.33 2.59 -5.98
N GLY A 185 2.96 3.71 -6.56
CA GLY A 185 3.24 4.08 -7.93
C GLY A 185 4.71 4.43 -8.17
N ASP A 186 5.16 4.19 -9.40
CA ASP A 186 6.45 4.63 -9.89
C ASP A 186 6.34 5.25 -11.30
N LYS A 187 7.40 5.92 -11.71
CA LYS A 187 7.56 6.47 -13.06
C LYS A 187 7.52 5.37 -14.12
N PRO A 188 7.02 5.66 -15.33
CA PRO A 188 6.52 6.96 -15.79
C PRO A 188 5.03 7.22 -15.49
N GLN A 189 4.29 6.21 -15.02
CA GLN A 189 2.83 6.30 -14.88
C GLN A 189 2.40 7.12 -13.66
N PHE A 190 3.23 7.14 -12.62
CA PHE A 190 2.97 7.83 -11.37
C PHE A 190 4.19 8.66 -10.96
N THR A 191 4.01 9.46 -9.90
CA THR A 191 5.16 10.05 -9.22
C THR A 191 5.93 8.92 -8.51
N HIS A 192 7.26 8.94 -8.59
CA HIS A 192 8.11 7.94 -7.91
C HIS A 192 7.77 7.90 -6.42
N GLY A 193 7.37 6.73 -5.90
CA GLY A 193 7.02 6.55 -4.49
C GLY A 193 5.60 6.98 -4.12
N GLN A 194 4.72 7.28 -5.09
CA GLN A 194 3.37 7.75 -4.78
C GLN A 194 2.49 6.66 -4.16
N VAL A 195 1.97 6.87 -2.96
CA VAL A 195 1.02 5.96 -2.32
C VAL A 195 -0.31 5.99 -3.07
N LEU A 196 -0.72 4.83 -3.59
CA LEU A 196 -2.00 4.61 -4.28
C LEU A 196 -2.96 3.80 -3.40
N GLY A 197 -2.42 2.77 -2.73
CA GLY A 197 -3.19 1.78 -2.01
C GLY A 197 -3.84 0.72 -2.92
N VAL A 198 -4.08 -0.46 -2.36
CA VAL A 198 -4.74 -1.58 -3.00
C VAL A 198 -5.77 -2.21 -2.07
N VAL A 199 -6.90 -2.62 -2.63
CA VAL A 199 -7.92 -3.38 -1.90
C VAL A 199 -7.49 -4.85 -1.85
N VAL A 200 -7.45 -5.41 -0.64
CA VAL A 200 -7.07 -6.80 -0.37
C VAL A 200 -8.17 -7.46 0.45
N GLU A 201 -8.89 -8.38 -0.20
CA GLU A 201 -9.99 -9.12 0.42
C GLU A 201 -9.49 -10.25 1.31
N ASP A 202 -8.60 -11.10 0.77
CA ASP A 202 -8.03 -12.24 1.47
C ASP A 202 -6.52 -12.00 1.68
N LYS A 203 -6.14 -11.62 2.90
CA LYS A 203 -4.73 -11.42 3.29
C LYS A 203 -3.98 -12.75 3.44
N GLU A 204 -4.66 -13.79 3.91
CA GLU A 204 -4.06 -15.11 4.15
C GLU A 204 -3.67 -15.80 2.83
N ALA A 205 -4.44 -15.56 1.76
CA ALA A 205 -4.10 -16.02 0.42
C ALA A 205 -2.71 -15.54 -0.03
N TYR A 206 -2.33 -14.29 0.26
CA TYR A 206 -1.00 -13.76 -0.11
C TYR A 206 0.12 -14.46 0.64
N ASP A 207 -0.07 -14.74 1.94
CA ASP A 207 0.89 -15.47 2.75
C ASP A 207 1.12 -16.89 2.21
N ASN A 208 0.03 -17.61 1.92
CA ASN A 208 0.07 -18.99 1.46
C ASN A 208 0.64 -19.12 0.05
N GLU A 209 0.25 -18.21 -0.84
CA GLU A 209 0.75 -18.19 -2.22
C GLU A 209 2.21 -17.76 -2.28
N LEU A 210 2.65 -16.82 -1.43
CA LEU A 210 4.06 -16.46 -1.34
C LEU A 210 4.92 -17.63 -0.89
N LYS A 211 4.52 -18.36 0.16
CA LYS A 211 5.24 -19.57 0.61
C LYS A 211 5.37 -20.60 -0.52
N SER A 212 4.26 -20.85 -1.22
CA SER A 212 4.23 -21.76 -2.38
C SER A 212 5.12 -21.28 -3.52
N ALA A 213 5.16 -19.97 -3.77
CA ALA A 213 6.04 -19.35 -4.76
C ALA A 213 7.53 -19.50 -4.43
N ILE A 214 7.91 -19.29 -3.18
CA ILE A 214 9.30 -19.47 -2.73
C ILE A 214 9.74 -20.93 -2.99
N ASP A 215 8.88 -21.88 -2.63
CA ASP A 215 9.19 -23.30 -2.78
C ASP A 215 9.30 -23.76 -4.23
N ARG A 216 8.53 -23.17 -5.16
CA ARG A 216 8.61 -23.51 -6.59
C ARG A 216 9.72 -22.76 -7.34
N SER A 217 10.11 -21.58 -6.87
CA SER A 217 10.99 -20.69 -7.63
C SER A 217 12.47 -20.87 -7.33
N PHE A 218 12.88 -21.27 -6.12
CA PHE A 218 14.29 -21.41 -5.75
C PHE A 218 14.80 -22.86 -5.88
N GLU A 219 16.11 -23.00 -6.17
CA GLU A 219 16.79 -24.31 -6.14
C GLU A 219 16.61 -24.98 -4.76
N PHE A 220 16.47 -26.31 -4.73
CA PHE A 220 16.19 -27.07 -3.51
C PHE A 220 17.13 -26.72 -2.34
N LYS A 221 18.45 -26.63 -2.61
CA LYS A 221 19.48 -26.25 -1.63
C LYS A 221 19.38 -24.82 -1.09
N HIS A 222 18.59 -23.95 -1.72
CA HIS A 222 18.45 -22.54 -1.39
C HIS A 222 17.04 -22.17 -0.88
N LYS A 223 16.09 -23.11 -0.86
CA LYS A 223 14.72 -22.86 -0.39
C LYS A 223 14.67 -22.36 1.04
N GLN A 224 15.37 -23.04 1.96
CA GLN A 224 15.39 -22.65 3.37
C GLN A 224 15.96 -21.24 3.56
N ALA A 225 17.07 -20.92 2.89
CA ALA A 225 17.64 -19.58 2.92
C ALA A 225 16.65 -18.53 2.38
N ALA A 226 15.95 -18.82 1.28
CA ALA A 226 14.93 -17.93 0.73
C ALA A 226 13.76 -17.72 1.71
N GLN A 227 13.24 -18.79 2.33
CA GLN A 227 12.18 -18.71 3.34
C GLN A 227 12.58 -17.89 4.57
N MET A 228 13.86 -17.94 4.97
CA MET A 228 14.35 -17.13 6.10
C MET A 228 14.55 -15.66 5.71
N CYS A 229 15.02 -15.39 4.49
CA CYS A 229 15.29 -14.04 4.01
C CYS A 229 14.01 -13.27 3.63
N ILE A 230 13.02 -13.94 3.03
CA ILE A 230 11.77 -13.33 2.56
C ILE A 230 10.77 -13.32 3.70
N LYS A 231 10.43 -12.14 4.21
CA LYS A 231 9.48 -12.01 5.32
C LYS A 231 8.03 -12.13 4.83
N PRO A 232 7.07 -12.47 5.70
CA PRO A 232 5.66 -12.47 5.35
C PRO A 232 5.19 -11.08 4.86
N PRO A 233 4.22 -11.00 3.92
CA PRO A 233 3.59 -9.74 3.56
C PRO A 233 2.98 -9.02 4.76
N ARG A 234 3.22 -7.72 4.83
CA ARG A 234 2.55 -6.81 5.74
C ARG A 234 1.56 -5.95 4.98
N PHE A 235 0.44 -5.64 5.61
CA PHE A 235 -0.64 -4.84 5.02
C PHE A 235 -0.77 -3.53 5.81
N VAL A 236 -0.07 -2.50 5.36
CA VAL A 236 -0.05 -1.18 6.01
C VAL A 236 -1.28 -0.39 5.56
N GLY A 237 -2.14 0.01 6.49
CA GLY A 237 -3.38 0.73 6.16
C GLY A 237 -3.11 2.05 5.43
N VAL A 238 -3.96 2.39 4.47
CA VAL A 238 -3.94 3.67 3.77
C VAL A 238 -5.14 4.49 4.22
N LEU A 239 -4.92 5.75 4.57
CA LEU A 239 -5.98 6.73 4.82
C LEU A 239 -6.33 7.45 3.52
N ASN A 240 -7.59 7.86 3.40
CA ASN A 240 -8.00 8.77 2.33
C ASN A 240 -7.27 10.12 2.47
N LYS A 241 -7.30 10.92 1.41
CA LYS A 241 -6.68 12.27 1.40
C LYS A 241 -7.24 13.20 2.48
N ASN A 242 -8.48 12.99 2.89
CA ASN A 242 -9.16 13.72 3.96
C ASN A 242 -8.91 13.12 5.36
N MET A 243 -7.92 12.22 5.52
CA MET A 243 -7.59 11.51 6.77
C MET A 243 -8.62 10.50 7.28
N THR A 244 -9.70 10.25 6.52
CA THR A 244 -10.66 9.19 6.88
C THR A 244 -10.12 7.80 6.59
N SER A 245 -10.72 6.78 7.21
CA SER A 245 -10.33 5.38 6.98
C SER A 245 -10.67 4.94 5.57
N SER A 246 -9.80 4.13 4.95
CA SER A 246 -10.04 3.45 3.67
C SER A 246 -9.90 1.94 3.87
N ASP A 247 -10.50 1.17 2.95
CA ASP A 247 -10.31 -0.26 2.77
C ASP A 247 -8.97 -0.62 2.08
N LYS A 248 -8.24 0.39 1.60
CA LYS A 248 -6.95 0.22 0.93
C LYS A 248 -5.81 -0.03 1.92
N CYS A 249 -4.82 -0.77 1.45
CA CYS A 249 -3.53 -0.95 2.12
C CYS A 249 -2.36 -0.88 1.13
N VAL A 250 -1.15 -0.69 1.62
CA VAL A 250 0.09 -1.01 0.90
C VAL A 250 0.56 -2.37 1.37
N ILE A 251 0.86 -3.27 0.43
CA ILE A 251 1.46 -4.58 0.75
C ILE A 251 2.97 -4.41 0.72
N GLU A 252 3.64 -4.68 1.84
CA GLU A 252 5.08 -4.64 1.95
C GLU A 252 5.67 -6.03 2.18
N VAL A 253 6.73 -6.36 1.48
CA VAL A 253 7.51 -7.58 1.74
C VAL A 253 8.98 -7.19 1.95
N ASP A 254 9.47 -7.44 3.17
CA ASP A 254 10.87 -7.20 3.51
C ASP A 254 11.75 -8.39 3.13
N ILE A 255 12.94 -8.09 2.64
CA ILE A 255 13.99 -9.04 2.31
C ILE A 255 15.21 -8.74 3.20
N VAL A 256 15.61 -9.73 3.99
CA VAL A 256 16.73 -9.62 4.94
C VAL A 256 17.76 -10.70 4.63
N PRO A 257 18.73 -10.42 3.73
CA PRO A 257 19.76 -11.40 3.38
C PRO A 257 20.92 -11.37 4.37
N GLU A 258 20.68 -11.87 5.58
CA GLU A 258 21.70 -11.90 6.63
C GLU A 258 22.95 -12.68 6.19
N SER A 259 24.14 -12.21 6.59
CA SER A 259 25.40 -12.84 6.16
C SER A 259 25.46 -14.32 6.53
N VAL A 260 24.97 -14.69 7.72
CA VAL A 260 24.94 -16.07 8.23
C VAL A 260 24.00 -16.98 7.44
N ILE A 261 22.93 -16.42 6.86
CA ILE A 261 21.96 -17.17 6.04
C ILE A 261 22.49 -17.28 4.62
N CYS A 262 22.99 -16.17 4.07
CA CYS A 262 23.33 -16.09 2.66
C CYS A 262 24.72 -16.63 2.32
N GLY A 263 25.71 -16.43 3.19
CA GLY A 263 27.10 -16.79 2.95
C GLY A 263 27.57 -16.36 1.56
N GLU A 264 28.22 -17.26 0.83
CA GLU A 264 28.70 -17.06 -0.54
C GLU A 264 27.77 -17.73 -1.59
N ASN A 265 26.52 -18.02 -1.23
CA ASN A 265 25.58 -18.69 -2.13
C ASN A 265 25.12 -17.78 -3.29
N ILE A 266 24.82 -18.39 -4.43
CA ILE A 266 24.24 -17.72 -5.60
C ILE A 266 22.81 -18.24 -5.79
N TYR A 267 21.86 -17.31 -5.73
CA TYR A 267 20.43 -17.60 -5.74
C TYR A 267 19.87 -17.49 -7.15
N HIS A 268 19.74 -18.62 -7.81
CA HIS A 268 19.02 -18.72 -9.07
C HIS A 268 17.53 -18.95 -8.82
N THR A 269 16.71 -18.41 -9.71
CA THR A 269 15.27 -18.67 -9.75
C THR A 269 14.87 -19.35 -11.07
N PHE A 270 13.70 -19.97 -11.07
CA PHE A 270 13.13 -20.60 -12.25
C PHE A 270 11.79 -19.97 -12.59
N ASN A 271 11.64 -19.55 -13.85
CA ASN A 271 10.34 -19.15 -14.38
C ASN A 271 9.64 -20.36 -14.99
N MET A 272 8.43 -20.62 -14.50
CA MET A 272 7.50 -21.61 -15.03
C MET A 272 6.59 -20.88 -16.03
N ASP A 273 7.05 -20.64 -17.26
CA ASP A 273 6.26 -19.94 -18.28
C ASP A 273 4.98 -20.71 -18.64
N THR A 274 3.86 -20.40 -18.00
CA THR A 274 2.52 -20.91 -18.36
C THR A 274 2.00 -20.30 -19.67
N LYS A 275 2.61 -19.20 -20.15
CA LYS A 275 2.17 -18.46 -21.35
C LYS A 275 2.44 -19.17 -22.69
N LYS A 276 3.30 -20.20 -22.74
CA LYS A 276 3.44 -21.04 -23.95
C LYS A 276 2.32 -22.07 -24.09
N ALA A 277 1.53 -22.33 -23.05
CA ALA A 277 0.44 -23.29 -23.10
C ALA A 277 -0.77 -22.79 -23.92
N LYS A 278 -1.15 -21.50 -23.81
CA LYS A 278 -2.37 -20.98 -24.45
C LYS A 278 -2.25 -20.65 -25.96
N LYS A 279 -1.04 -20.69 -26.56
CA LYS A 279 -0.87 -20.40 -28.00
C LYS A 279 -0.75 -21.65 -28.89
N LYS A 280 -0.82 -22.85 -28.31
CA LYS A 280 -0.66 -24.13 -29.01
C LYS A 280 -1.91 -25.02 -28.90
N GLU A 281 -3.09 -24.43 -29.06
CA GLU A 281 -4.35 -25.21 -29.15
C GLU A 281 -4.80 -25.51 -30.59
N LYS A 282 -3.94 -25.28 -31.59
CA LYS A 282 -4.11 -25.87 -32.93
C LYS A 282 -2.77 -26.29 -33.51
N GLY A 283 -2.45 -27.58 -33.40
CA GLY A 283 -1.56 -28.28 -34.33
C GLY A 283 -0.32 -28.94 -33.71
N LYS A 284 -0.40 -30.27 -33.65
CA LYS A 284 0.66 -31.29 -33.54
C LYS A 284 1.53 -31.33 -32.28
N GLU A 285 1.37 -32.46 -31.60
CA GLU A 285 2.24 -32.99 -30.55
C GLU A 285 3.69 -32.99 -30.99
N ASP A 286 4.48 -32.18 -30.30
CA ASP A 286 5.88 -32.47 -30.04
C ASP A 286 6.03 -32.27 -28.54
N LYS A 287 6.37 -33.34 -27.81
CA LYS A 287 6.63 -33.32 -26.36
C LYS A 287 7.97 -32.63 -26.10
N SER A 288 8.10 -31.36 -26.45
CA SER A 288 9.17 -30.53 -25.92
C SER A 288 8.83 -30.27 -24.45
N GLU A 289 9.46 -31.00 -23.54
CA GLU A 289 9.46 -30.69 -22.11
C GLU A 289 9.62 -29.18 -21.94
N ILE A 290 8.67 -28.53 -21.26
CA ILE A 290 8.77 -27.11 -20.92
C ILE A 290 9.92 -27.00 -19.91
N LYS A 291 11.14 -26.80 -20.40
CA LYS A 291 12.29 -26.59 -19.52
C LYS A 291 12.13 -25.25 -18.83
N PRO A 292 12.08 -25.20 -17.49
CA PRO A 292 12.06 -23.95 -16.76
C PRO A 292 13.30 -23.12 -17.14
N SER A 293 13.08 -21.83 -17.43
CA SER A 293 14.21 -20.95 -17.75
C SER A 293 14.90 -20.55 -16.45
N LYS A 294 16.20 -20.86 -16.34
CA LYS A 294 17.04 -20.47 -15.21
C LYS A 294 17.33 -18.97 -15.29
N GLN A 295 17.14 -18.26 -14.19
CA GLN A 295 17.29 -16.82 -14.08
C GLN A 295 18.23 -16.48 -12.92
N LEU A 296 18.93 -15.34 -13.03
CA LEU A 296 19.77 -14.81 -11.96
C LEU A 296 19.53 -13.31 -11.86
N PHE A 297 18.88 -12.88 -10.78
CA PHE A 297 18.60 -11.47 -10.56
C PHE A 297 19.62 -10.81 -9.63
N ILE A 298 20.00 -9.58 -9.95
CA ILE A 298 20.80 -8.69 -9.08
C ILE A 298 20.13 -7.33 -8.98
N ARG A 299 20.48 -6.54 -7.95
CA ARG A 299 20.08 -5.14 -7.83
C ARG A 299 20.93 -4.29 -8.76
N ASP A 300 20.27 -3.38 -9.46
CA ASP A 300 20.86 -2.39 -10.35
C ASP A 300 20.20 -1.04 -10.03
N GLY A 301 20.79 -0.32 -9.07
CA GLY A 301 20.16 0.83 -8.43
C GLY A 301 18.79 0.49 -7.83
N GLY A 302 17.76 1.23 -8.24
CA GLY A 302 16.37 1.05 -7.80
C GLY A 302 15.65 -0.15 -8.42
N SER A 303 16.24 -0.90 -9.34
CA SER A 303 15.59 -1.98 -10.08
C SER A 303 16.26 -3.35 -9.94
N SER A 304 15.54 -4.41 -10.31
CA SER A 304 16.04 -5.79 -10.37
C SER A 304 16.33 -6.21 -11.82
N ARG A 305 17.54 -6.67 -12.12
CA ARG A 305 17.96 -7.06 -13.49
C ARG A 305 18.37 -8.53 -13.57
N ASN A 306 17.93 -9.22 -14.63
CA ASN A 306 18.31 -10.62 -14.91
C ASN A 306 19.62 -10.69 -15.70
N LEU A 307 20.68 -11.26 -15.12
CA LEU A 307 21.97 -11.46 -15.79
C LEU A 307 21.94 -12.59 -16.82
N LEU A 308 20.97 -13.50 -16.74
CA LEU A 308 20.80 -14.63 -17.67
C LEU A 308 19.71 -14.38 -18.72
N ALA A 309 19.27 -13.13 -18.92
CA ALA A 309 18.31 -12.82 -19.97
C ALA A 309 18.88 -13.22 -21.35
N THR A 310 18.08 -13.92 -22.15
CA THR A 310 18.48 -14.34 -23.50
C THR A 310 18.74 -13.10 -24.36
N THR A 311 20.01 -12.87 -24.70
CA THR A 311 20.41 -11.91 -25.73
C THR A 311 21.35 -12.59 -26.71
N THR A 312 21.43 -12.08 -27.95
CA THR A 312 22.35 -12.57 -28.98
C THR A 312 23.81 -12.16 -28.77
N SER A 313 24.17 -11.63 -27.59
CA SER A 313 25.49 -11.06 -27.31
C SER A 313 26.26 -11.87 -26.26
N ALA A 314 27.61 -11.82 -26.31
CA ALA A 314 28.48 -12.46 -25.32
C ALA A 314 28.54 -11.70 -23.97
N LYS A 315 28.10 -10.43 -23.95
CA LYS A 315 28.17 -9.52 -22.78
C LYS A 315 27.50 -10.06 -21.50
N PRO A 316 26.31 -10.71 -21.54
CA PRO A 316 25.68 -11.25 -20.33
C PRO A 316 26.50 -12.34 -19.65
N MET A 317 27.24 -13.15 -20.43
CA MET A 317 28.07 -14.22 -19.87
C MET A 317 29.30 -13.66 -19.13
N GLU A 318 29.90 -12.58 -19.66
CA GLU A 318 31.00 -11.87 -18.98
C GLU A 318 30.53 -11.15 -17.72
N GLU A 319 29.33 -10.54 -17.73
CA GLU A 319 28.73 -9.96 -16.52
C GLU A 319 28.40 -11.01 -15.47
N TYR A 320 27.84 -12.15 -15.88
CA TYR A 320 27.62 -13.29 -14.97
C TYR A 320 28.92 -13.74 -14.32
N LYS A 321 29.99 -13.92 -15.09
CA LYS A 321 31.30 -14.32 -14.55
C LYS A 321 31.84 -13.28 -13.55
N ARG A 322 31.80 -12.00 -13.92
CA ARG A 322 32.21 -10.90 -13.02
C ARG A 322 31.38 -10.87 -11.74
N PHE A 323 30.08 -11.15 -11.83
CA PHE A 323 29.22 -11.26 -10.66
C PHE A 323 29.68 -12.42 -9.76
N VAL A 324 29.87 -13.62 -10.32
CA VAL A 324 30.33 -14.81 -9.58
C VAL A 324 31.65 -14.51 -8.85
N ASP A 325 32.61 -13.92 -9.54
CA ASP A 325 33.91 -13.55 -8.97
C ASP A 325 33.79 -12.53 -7.82
N SER A 326 32.71 -11.73 -7.78
CA SER A 326 32.46 -10.72 -6.74
C SER A 326 31.71 -11.23 -5.49
N VAL A 327 31.19 -12.46 -5.50
CA VAL A 327 30.27 -12.95 -4.44
C VAL A 327 30.94 -13.02 -3.07
N ALA A 328 32.17 -13.53 -2.99
CA ALA A 328 32.92 -13.63 -1.74
C ALA A 328 33.14 -12.23 -1.10
N GLN A 329 33.55 -11.25 -1.91
CA GLN A 329 33.74 -9.87 -1.46
C GLN A 329 32.42 -9.27 -0.94
N ARG A 330 31.31 -9.46 -1.66
CA ARG A 330 29.98 -8.95 -1.24
C ARG A 330 29.53 -9.58 0.07
N SER A 331 29.77 -10.88 0.25
CA SER A 331 29.46 -11.59 1.49
C SER A 331 30.24 -11.03 2.68
N GLN A 332 31.54 -10.80 2.48
CA GLN A 332 32.39 -10.18 3.50
C GLN A 332 31.94 -8.77 3.87
N LEU A 333 31.66 -7.92 2.87
CA LEU A 333 31.17 -6.56 3.09
C LEU A 333 29.84 -6.55 3.86
N ARG A 334 28.94 -7.47 3.54
CA ARG A 334 27.67 -7.62 4.27
C ARG A 334 27.91 -7.99 5.73
N LYS A 335 28.76 -8.98 5.99
CA LYS A 335 29.10 -9.39 7.36
C LYS A 335 29.69 -8.23 8.17
N GLN A 336 30.63 -7.48 7.59
CA GLN A 336 31.23 -6.31 8.24
C GLN A 336 30.20 -5.21 8.53
N ALA A 337 29.24 -4.99 7.63
CA ALA A 337 28.18 -4.01 7.84
C ALA A 337 27.25 -4.41 9.01
N GLU A 338 26.90 -5.70 9.12
CA GLU A 338 26.09 -6.23 10.23
C GLU A 338 26.81 -6.11 11.57
N GLU A 339 28.09 -6.50 11.63
CA GLU A 339 28.93 -6.37 12.84
C GLU A 339 29.05 -4.91 13.30
N LYS A 340 29.20 -3.98 12.35
CA LYS A 340 29.25 -2.54 12.65
C LYS A 340 27.93 -2.03 13.22
N GLN A 341 26.78 -2.45 12.69
CA GLN A 341 25.48 -2.03 13.21
C GLN A 341 25.26 -2.51 14.65
N LEU A 342 25.67 -3.73 14.98
CA LEU A 342 25.58 -4.26 16.35
C LEU A 342 26.42 -3.43 17.33
N SER A 343 27.64 -3.03 16.94
CA SER A 343 28.54 -2.23 17.78
C SER A 343 28.09 -0.78 18.05
N VAL A 344 27.05 -0.29 17.35
CA VAL A 344 26.47 1.05 17.56
C VAL A 344 25.26 0.99 18.51
N ILE A 345 24.72 -0.20 18.77
CA ILE A 345 23.55 -0.43 19.63
C ILE A 345 23.97 -0.83 21.05
N GLU A 346 25.19 -1.37 21.22
CA GLU A 346 25.88 -1.57 22.52
C GLU A 346 26.53 -0.27 23.01
#